data_AF-A0A953FC70-F1
#
_entry.id   AF-A0A953FC70-F1
#
_cell.length_a   1.000
_cell.length_b   1.000
_cell.length_c   1.000
_cell.angle_alpha   90.00
_cell.angle_beta   90.00
_cell.angle_gamma   90.00
#
_symmetry.space_group_name_H-M   'P 1'
#
loop_
_entity.id
_entity.type
_entity.pdbx_description
1 polymer ?
#
loop_
_entity_poly.entity_id
_entity_poly.type
_entity_poly.pdbx_seq_one_letter_code
_entity_poly.pdbx_strand_id
1 'polypeptide(L)'
;MRLYLLTILLIVSWGAWAQQDSLRSGLNFRPETIQSLDDSVVFRDKKGRAISREEFNRRYNPRKALMYSAVMPGLGQIYNKKYWKLPLIYGGYFVLIRQIGIYQNGYNRFKSELFDYLNANNNGANLQKTAGGFPESQIRNLVDKARRERDFFMIISGV
;
A
#
# COMPACT_ATOMS: atom_id res chain seq x y z
N MET A 1 -12.24 -20.72 22.80
CA MET A 1 -10.88 -20.68 22.19
C MET A 1 -10.72 -21.59 20.97
N ARG A 2 -11.24 -22.84 20.96
CA ARG A 2 -11.08 -23.77 19.81
C ARG A 2 -11.67 -23.29 18.49
N LEU A 3 -12.73 -22.46 18.49
CA LEU A 3 -13.35 -21.94 17.27
C LEU A 3 -12.50 -20.87 16.56
N TYR A 4 -11.79 -20.01 17.31
CA TYR A 4 -10.90 -18.97 16.75
C TYR A 4 -9.65 -19.57 16.08
N LEU A 5 -9.14 -20.68 16.60
CA LEU A 5 -8.01 -21.39 15.99
C LEU A 5 -8.36 -21.97 14.62
N LEU A 6 -9.59 -22.48 14.45
CA LEU A 6 -10.08 -23.03 13.18
C LEU A 6 -10.33 -21.93 12.15
N THR A 7 -10.84 -20.77 12.55
CA THR A 7 -11.05 -19.65 11.62
C THR A 7 -9.72 -19.04 11.16
N ILE A 8 -8.73 -18.92 12.05
CA ILE A 8 -7.37 -18.48 11.68
C ILE A 8 -6.72 -19.50 10.72
N LEU A 9 -6.84 -20.80 10.99
CA LEU A 9 -6.33 -21.85 10.10
C LEU A 9 -7.00 -21.85 8.72
N LEU A 10 -8.30 -21.58 8.63
CA LEU A 10 -9.02 -21.46 7.36
C LEU A 10 -8.54 -20.26 6.54
N ILE A 11 -8.33 -19.10 7.18
CA ILE A 11 -7.82 -17.89 6.50
C ILE A 11 -6.37 -18.11 6.01
N VAL A 12 -5.52 -18.73 6.82
CA VAL A 12 -4.13 -19.06 6.43
C VAL A 12 -4.09 -20.09 5.32
N SER A 13 -4.93 -21.12 5.38
CA SER A 13 -5.03 -22.14 4.33
C SER A 13 -5.52 -21.54 3.02
N TRP A 14 -6.53 -20.67 3.03
CA TRP A 14 -7.01 -20.00 1.81
C TRP A 14 -5.94 -19.08 1.18
N GLY A 15 -5.16 -18.39 2.02
CA GLY A 15 -4.03 -17.57 1.58
C GLY A 15 -2.89 -18.38 0.92
N ALA A 16 -2.67 -19.62 1.35
CA ALA A 16 -1.61 -20.48 0.80
C ALA A 16 -1.85 -20.87 -0.67
N TRP A 17 -3.10 -21.17 -1.05
CA TRP A 17 -3.46 -21.47 -2.44
C TRP A 17 -3.32 -20.23 -3.34
N ALA A 18 -3.53 -19.03 -2.81
CA ALA A 18 -3.35 -17.78 -3.54
C ALA A 18 -1.88 -17.46 -3.82
N GLN A 19 -0.95 -17.88 -2.94
CA GLN A 19 0.49 -17.74 -3.14
C GLN A 19 1.04 -18.80 -4.12
N GLN A 20 0.46 -20.00 -4.13
CA GLN A 20 0.82 -21.13 -4.99
C GLN A 20 0.77 -20.76 -6.48
N ASP A 21 -0.22 -19.98 -6.93
CA ASP A 21 -0.37 -19.60 -8.35
C ASP A 21 0.74 -18.67 -8.84
N SER A 22 1.29 -17.83 -7.95
CA SER A 22 2.41 -16.96 -8.30
C SER A 22 3.75 -17.68 -8.40
N LEU A 23 3.96 -18.73 -7.60
CA LEU A 23 5.15 -19.57 -7.64
C LEU A 23 5.06 -20.63 -8.75
N ARG A 24 3.90 -21.29 -8.93
CA ARG A 24 3.64 -22.22 -10.06
C ARG A 24 3.79 -21.55 -11.43
N SER A 25 3.44 -20.27 -11.55
CA SER A 25 3.65 -19.51 -12.80
C SER A 25 5.13 -19.28 -13.16
N GLY A 26 6.04 -19.33 -12.18
CA GLY A 26 7.50 -19.29 -12.38
C GLY A 26 8.19 -20.66 -12.27
N LEU A 27 7.46 -21.69 -11.84
CA LEU A 27 7.96 -23.06 -11.58
C LEU A 27 7.31 -24.13 -12.47
N ASN A 28 6.71 -23.75 -13.60
CA ASN A 28 6.43 -24.70 -14.69
C ASN A 28 7.67 -24.93 -15.59
N PHE A 29 8.87 -24.73 -15.05
CA PHE A 29 10.03 -25.48 -15.52
C PHE A 29 9.82 -26.90 -15.01
N ARG A 30 9.21 -27.78 -15.81
CA ARG A 30 9.30 -29.22 -15.59
C ARG A 30 10.75 -29.60 -15.92
N PRO A 31 11.60 -29.96 -14.95
CA PRO A 31 12.94 -30.44 -15.23
C PRO A 31 12.85 -31.96 -15.38
N GLU A 32 11.96 -32.46 -16.22
CA GLU A 32 11.94 -33.87 -16.61
C GLU A 32 12.03 -33.90 -18.12
N THR A 33 13.29 -33.73 -18.53
CA THR A 33 13.97 -34.23 -19.71
C THR A 33 15.00 -33.17 -20.10
N ILE A 34 16.14 -33.16 -19.40
CA ILE A 34 17.39 -32.78 -20.05
C ILE A 34 17.76 -34.01 -20.92
N GLN A 35 17.02 -34.22 -22.01
CA GLN A 35 17.59 -34.95 -23.14
C GLN A 35 17.96 -33.88 -24.13
N SER A 36 19.25 -33.57 -24.11
CA SER A 36 19.94 -32.89 -25.18
C SER A 36 19.84 -33.74 -26.44
N LEU A 37 18.80 -33.54 -27.25
CA LEU A 37 18.78 -33.91 -28.66
C LEU A 37 17.91 -32.88 -29.38
N ASP A 38 18.59 -31.92 -30.02
CA ASP A 38 18.13 -30.79 -30.85
C ASP A 38 17.74 -29.47 -30.14
N ASP A 39 18.33 -28.39 -30.64
CA ASP A 39 18.84 -27.24 -29.87
C ASP A 39 17.82 -26.10 -29.67
N SER A 40 16.53 -26.42 -29.54
CA SER A 40 15.48 -25.40 -29.36
C SER A 40 14.72 -25.58 -28.05
N VAL A 41 15.01 -24.72 -27.08
CA VAL A 41 14.18 -24.58 -25.87
C VAL A 41 12.80 -24.06 -26.29
N VAL A 42 11.82 -24.96 -26.37
CA VAL A 42 10.44 -24.62 -26.72
C VAL A 42 9.73 -24.08 -25.47
N PHE A 43 9.54 -22.76 -25.41
CA PHE A 43 8.72 -22.14 -24.37
C PHE A 43 7.25 -22.45 -24.65
N ARG A 44 6.45 -22.79 -23.64
CA ARG A 44 4.99 -23.01 -23.80
C ARG A 44 4.18 -21.96 -23.03
N ASP A 45 3.17 -21.40 -23.68
CA ASP A 45 2.18 -20.50 -23.08
C ASP A 45 1.22 -21.26 -22.13
N LYS A 46 0.42 -20.56 -21.33
CA LYS A 46 -0.58 -21.14 -20.41
C LYS A 46 -1.61 -22.06 -21.09
N LYS A 47 -1.73 -22.01 -22.42
CA LYS A 47 -2.57 -22.87 -23.27
C LYS A 47 -1.82 -24.05 -23.90
N GLY A 48 -0.58 -24.33 -23.48
CA GLY A 48 0.24 -25.42 -24.00
C GLY A 48 0.83 -25.20 -25.40
N ARG A 49 0.66 -24.00 -25.97
CA ARG A 49 1.20 -23.63 -27.29
C ARG A 49 2.69 -23.33 -27.20
N ALA A 50 3.47 -23.88 -28.12
CA ALA A 50 4.86 -23.46 -28.32
C ALA A 50 4.89 -21.97 -28.71
N ILE A 51 5.67 -21.19 -27.99
CA ILE A 51 5.92 -19.77 -28.21
C ILE A 51 7.42 -19.59 -28.41
N SER A 52 7.81 -18.68 -29.31
CA SER A 52 9.22 -18.39 -29.53
C SER A 52 9.85 -17.73 -28.30
N ARG A 53 11.16 -17.89 -28.12
CA ARG A 53 11.94 -17.24 -27.05
C ARG A 53 11.75 -15.72 -27.06
N GLU A 54 11.63 -15.15 -28.26
CA GLU A 54 11.43 -13.74 -28.48
C GLU A 54 10.02 -13.27 -28.04
N GLU A 55 8.99 -14.07 -28.32
CA GLU A 55 7.63 -13.79 -27.85
C GLU A 55 7.53 -13.90 -26.32
N PHE A 56 8.20 -14.89 -25.72
CA PHE A 56 8.29 -15.06 -24.27
C PHE A 56 8.97 -13.86 -23.59
N ASN A 57 10.16 -13.47 -24.07
CA ASN A 57 10.92 -12.32 -23.56
C ASN A 57 10.16 -10.99 -23.71
N ARG A 58 9.39 -10.85 -24.80
CA ARG A 58 8.53 -9.67 -25.01
C ARG A 58 7.36 -9.62 -24.03
N ARG A 59 6.77 -10.77 -23.68
CA ARG A 59 5.57 -10.87 -22.83
C ARG A 59 5.87 -10.82 -21.33
N TYR A 60 6.99 -11.37 -20.89
CA TYR A 60 7.36 -11.46 -19.47
C TYR A 60 8.68 -10.73 -19.18
N ASN A 61 8.74 -9.43 -19.52
CA ASN A 61 9.94 -8.65 -19.28
C ASN A 61 9.97 -8.09 -17.85
N PRO A 62 10.85 -8.57 -16.96
CA PRO A 62 10.92 -8.12 -15.56
C PRO A 62 11.31 -6.64 -15.45
N ARG A 63 12.11 -6.10 -16.39
CA ARG A 63 12.46 -4.68 -16.40
C ARG A 63 11.24 -3.80 -16.65
N LYS A 64 10.36 -4.20 -17.58
CA LYS A 64 9.09 -3.48 -17.82
C LYS A 64 8.17 -3.54 -16.60
N ALA A 65 8.05 -4.70 -15.96
CA ALA A 65 7.26 -4.85 -14.73
C ALA A 65 7.79 -3.96 -13.59
N LEU A 66 9.11 -3.84 -13.47
CA LEU A 66 9.78 -2.95 -12.51
C LEU A 66 9.50 -1.48 -12.83
N MET A 67 9.63 -1.06 -14.10
CA MET A 67 9.31 0.31 -14.52
C MET A 67 7.84 0.65 -14.25
N TYR A 68 6.91 -0.27 -14.54
CA TYR A 68 5.50 -0.08 -14.20
C TYR A 68 5.30 0.04 -12.67
N SER A 69 5.99 -0.78 -11.88
CA SER A 69 5.90 -0.72 -10.41
C SER A 69 6.50 0.55 -9.80
N ALA A 70 7.46 1.18 -10.48
CA ALA A 70 8.07 2.44 -10.08
C ALA A 70 7.16 3.65 -10.32
N VAL A 71 6.25 3.58 -11.30
CA VAL A 71 5.33 4.69 -11.64
C VAL A 71 4.18 4.77 -10.65
N MET A 72 3.57 3.63 -10.30
CA MET A 72 2.57 3.59 -9.23
C MET A 72 2.65 2.28 -8.44
N PRO A 73 2.39 2.34 -7.12
CA PRO A 73 2.30 1.15 -6.30
C PRO A 73 1.23 0.19 -6.86
N GLY A 74 1.63 -1.04 -7.19
CA GLY A 74 0.72 -2.08 -7.69
C GLY A 74 0.59 -2.21 -9.22
N LEU A 75 1.14 -1.30 -10.03
CA LEU A 75 1.08 -1.41 -11.50
C LEU A 75 1.84 -2.64 -12.06
N GLY A 76 2.89 -3.10 -11.40
CA GLY A 76 3.54 -4.38 -11.73
C GLY A 76 2.65 -5.60 -11.51
N GLN A 77 1.73 -5.53 -10.55
CA GLN A 77 0.74 -6.59 -10.32
C GLN A 77 -0.28 -6.63 -11.47
N ILE A 78 -0.67 -5.46 -11.98
CA ILE A 78 -1.52 -5.31 -13.17
C ILE A 78 -0.82 -5.89 -14.40
N TYR A 79 0.47 -5.57 -14.62
CA TYR A 79 1.25 -6.13 -15.72
C TYR A 79 1.33 -7.67 -15.66
N ASN A 80 1.44 -8.24 -14.46
CA ASN A 80 1.46 -9.68 -14.25
C ASN A 80 0.05 -10.33 -14.21
N LYS A 81 -1.01 -9.58 -14.54
CA LYS A 81 -2.43 -9.98 -14.51
C LYS A 81 -2.89 -10.56 -13.17
N LYS A 82 -2.22 -10.22 -12.06
CA LYS A 82 -2.52 -10.72 -10.71
C LYS A 82 -3.47 -9.77 -9.98
N TYR A 83 -4.67 -9.60 -10.53
CA TYR A 83 -5.60 -8.58 -10.08
C TYR A 83 -6.17 -8.79 -8.68
N TRP A 84 -6.22 -10.05 -8.23
CA TRP A 84 -6.78 -10.41 -6.94
C TRP A 84 -6.02 -9.78 -5.75
N LYS A 85 -4.76 -9.35 -5.95
CA LYS A 85 -3.96 -8.66 -4.92
C LYS A 85 -4.23 -7.15 -4.86
N LEU A 86 -4.93 -6.57 -5.84
CA LEU A 86 -5.22 -5.13 -5.86
C LEU A 86 -6.06 -4.67 -4.67
N PRO A 87 -7.17 -5.34 -4.28
CA PRO A 87 -7.99 -4.87 -3.17
C PRO A 87 -7.20 -4.69 -1.86
N LEU A 88 -6.17 -5.51 -1.63
CA LEU A 88 -5.31 -5.38 -0.45
C LEU A 88 -4.39 -4.15 -0.55
N ILE A 89 -3.76 -3.93 -1.71
CA ILE A 89 -2.86 -2.80 -1.95
C ILE A 89 -3.63 -1.49 -1.87
N TYR A 90 -4.74 -1.38 -2.62
CA TYR A 90 -5.58 -0.18 -2.65
C TYR A 90 -6.34 0.01 -1.33
N GLY A 91 -6.75 -1.07 -0.65
CA GLY A 91 -7.35 -1.00 0.67
C GLY A 91 -6.39 -0.42 1.71
N GLY A 92 -5.14 -0.90 1.75
CA GLY A 92 -4.10 -0.33 2.61
C GLY A 92 -3.82 1.14 2.29
N TYR A 93 -3.72 1.48 1.00
CA TYR A 93 -3.50 2.86 0.56
C TYR A 93 -4.66 3.79 0.92
N PHE A 94 -5.90 3.32 0.81
CA PHE A 94 -7.09 4.08 1.23
C PHE A 94 -7.06 4.42 2.71
N VAL A 95 -6.66 3.47 3.58
CA VAL A 95 -6.52 3.71 5.02
C VAL A 95 -5.48 4.80 5.30
N LEU A 96 -4.34 4.78 4.60
CA LEU A 96 -3.31 5.81 4.75
C LEU A 96 -3.84 7.20 4.39
N ILE A 97 -4.49 7.34 3.22
CA ILE A 97 -5.09 8.62 2.79
C ILE A 97 -6.12 9.12 3.80
N ARG A 98 -7.00 8.23 4.27
CA ARG A 98 -8.00 8.57 5.29
C ARG A 98 -7.35 9.08 6.56
N GLN A 99 -6.25 8.46 6.97
CA GLN A 99 -5.52 8.85 8.16
C GLN A 99 -4.88 10.25 8.03
N ILE A 100 -4.28 10.55 6.88
CA ILE A 100 -3.76 11.89 6.55
C ILE A 100 -4.87 12.95 6.65
N GLY A 101 -6.04 12.66 6.08
CA GLY A 101 -7.19 13.58 6.11
C GLY A 101 -7.67 13.89 7.52
N ILE A 102 -7.71 12.89 8.41
CA ILE A 102 -8.09 13.08 9.82
C ILE A 102 -7.11 14.01 10.52
N TYR A 103 -5.80 13.78 10.36
CA TYR A 103 -4.79 14.62 10.99
C TYR A 103 -4.72 16.02 10.39
N GLN A 104 -4.96 16.16 9.09
CA GLN A 104 -5.06 17.45 8.41
C GLN A 104 -6.23 18.28 8.94
N ASN A 105 -7.41 17.66 9.13
CA ASN A 105 -8.57 18.34 9.70
C ASN A 105 -8.35 18.72 11.16
N GLY A 106 -7.76 17.82 11.96
CA GLY A 106 -7.38 18.11 13.35
C GLY A 106 -6.40 19.27 13.45
N TYR A 107 -5.36 19.28 12.61
CA TYR A 107 -4.38 20.36 12.53
C TYR A 107 -5.04 21.70 12.21
N ASN A 108 -5.92 21.76 11.19
CA ASN A 108 -6.61 22.99 10.82
C ASN A 108 -7.49 23.52 11.95
N ARG A 109 -8.20 22.63 12.65
CA ARG A 109 -9.04 22.99 13.79
C ARG A 109 -8.22 23.58 14.94
N PHE A 110 -7.20 22.86 15.43
CA PHE A 110 -6.39 23.34 16.55
C PHE A 110 -5.61 24.61 16.20
N LYS A 111 -5.15 24.74 14.94
CA LYS A 111 -4.46 25.93 14.46
C LYS A 111 -5.39 27.15 14.46
N SER A 112 -6.62 27.01 13.96
CA SER A 112 -7.61 28.10 13.95
C SER A 112 -7.93 28.54 15.37
N GLU A 113 -8.19 27.59 16.25
CA GLU A 113 -8.54 27.86 17.64
C GLU A 113 -7.39 28.58 18.39
N LEU A 114 -6.15 28.13 18.18
CA LEU A 114 -4.96 28.79 18.73
C LEU A 114 -4.83 30.21 18.17
N PHE A 115 -5.06 30.41 16.87
CA PHE A 115 -5.00 31.73 16.24
C PHE A 115 -6.05 32.68 16.84
N ASP A 116 -7.29 32.22 16.99
CA ASP A 116 -8.38 33.01 17.56
C ASP A 116 -8.10 33.38 19.02
N TYR A 117 -7.56 32.45 19.81
CA TYR A 117 -7.13 32.69 21.18
C TYR A 117 -6.02 33.75 21.28
N LEU A 118 -4.98 33.63 20.45
CA LEU A 118 -3.88 34.60 20.45
C LEU A 118 -4.35 35.97 19.98
N ASN A 119 -5.21 36.02 18.97
CA ASN A 119 -5.77 37.27 18.47
C ASN A 119 -6.64 37.96 19.54
N ALA A 120 -7.53 37.23 20.22
CA ALA A 120 -8.35 37.77 21.29
C ALA A 120 -7.51 38.31 22.47
N ASN A 121 -6.47 37.58 22.88
CA ASN A 121 -5.59 38.02 23.96
C ASN A 121 -4.71 39.21 23.59
N ASN A 122 -4.22 39.28 22.35
CA ASN A 122 -3.52 40.46 21.84
C ASN A 122 -4.44 41.70 21.82
N ASN A 123 -5.75 41.50 21.67
CA ASN A 123 -6.76 42.55 21.73
C ASN A 123 -7.28 42.83 23.17
N GLY A 124 -6.67 42.25 24.21
CA GLY A 124 -6.99 42.53 25.61
C GLY A 124 -8.06 41.65 26.27
N ALA A 125 -8.50 40.57 25.63
CA ALA A 125 -9.55 39.70 26.16
C ALA A 125 -9.14 38.85 27.39
N ASN A 126 -7.83 38.71 27.68
CA ASN A 126 -7.29 37.97 28.85
C ASN A 126 -7.90 36.57 29.07
N LEU A 127 -8.14 35.83 27.99
CA LEU A 127 -8.65 34.46 27.99
C LEU A 127 -7.63 33.50 28.61
N GLN A 128 -8.11 32.66 29.53
CA GLN A 128 -7.33 31.58 30.14
C GLN A 128 -7.39 30.27 29.32
N LYS A 129 -8.41 30.12 28.46
CA LYS A 129 -8.67 28.91 27.67
C LYS A 129 -9.14 29.27 26.26
N THR A 130 -8.86 28.39 25.32
CA THR A 130 -9.35 28.44 23.93
C THR A 130 -10.83 28.00 23.86
N ALA A 131 -11.51 28.18 22.72
CA ALA A 131 -12.93 27.84 22.54
C ALA A 131 -13.27 26.36 22.83
N GLY A 132 -12.31 25.46 22.61
CA GLY A 132 -12.35 24.03 22.91
C GLY A 132 -11.93 23.69 24.34
N GLY A 133 -11.70 24.68 25.19
CA GLY A 133 -11.40 24.51 26.62
C GLY A 133 -9.95 24.17 26.96
N PHE A 134 -9.05 24.19 25.99
CA PHE A 134 -7.63 23.91 26.19
C PHE A 134 -6.86 25.17 26.65
N PRO A 135 -5.87 25.05 27.55
CA PRO A 135 -4.90 26.11 27.79
C PRO A 135 -3.90 26.21 26.62
N GLU A 136 -3.23 27.36 26.50
CA GLU A 136 -2.32 27.67 25.39
C GLU A 136 -1.24 26.60 25.16
N SER A 137 -0.60 26.14 26.23
CA SER A 137 0.46 25.12 26.15
C SER A 137 -0.05 23.78 25.62
N GLN A 138 -1.27 23.38 25.99
CA GLN A 138 -1.87 22.13 25.50
C GLN A 138 -2.23 22.25 24.03
N ILE A 139 -2.86 23.36 23.62
CA ILE A 139 -3.28 23.48 22.21
C ILE A 139 -2.10 23.65 21.26
N ARG A 140 -1.01 24.32 21.67
CA ARG A 140 0.25 24.34 20.91
C ARG A 140 0.81 22.93 20.70
N ASN A 141 0.86 22.13 21.77
CA ASN A 141 1.29 20.74 21.68
C ASN A 141 0.38 19.91 20.76
N LEU A 142 -0.93 20.15 20.76
CA LEU A 142 -1.89 19.47 19.87
C LEU A 142 -1.70 19.86 18.40
N VAL A 143 -1.47 21.14 18.11
CA VAL A 143 -1.13 21.61 16.75
C VAL A 143 0.14 20.94 16.26
N ASP A 144 1.19 20.94 17.07
CA ASP A 144 2.48 20.34 16.68
C ASP A 144 2.38 18.82 16.54
N LYS A 145 1.62 18.16 17.42
CA LYS A 145 1.36 16.73 17.31
C LYS A 145 0.61 16.39 16.03
N ALA A 146 -0.49 17.09 15.74
CA ALA A 146 -1.27 16.86 14.53
C ALA A 146 -0.46 17.11 13.26
N ARG A 147 0.41 18.14 13.26
CA ARG A 147 1.36 18.39 12.17
C ARG A 147 2.33 17.23 11.99
N ARG A 148 3.02 16.80 13.04
CA ARG A 148 4.00 15.70 12.97
C ARG A 148 3.36 14.39 12.51
N GLU A 149 2.19 14.04 13.03
CA GLU A 149 1.49 12.81 12.65
C GLU A 149 1.06 12.88 11.18
N ARG A 150 0.49 14.00 10.73
CA ARG A 150 0.17 14.18 9.30
C ARG A 150 1.41 14.05 8.42
N ASP A 151 2.51 14.73 8.77
CA ASP A 151 3.75 14.73 7.98
C ASP A 151 4.36 13.33 7.93
N PHE A 152 4.30 12.57 9.02
CA PHE A 152 4.70 11.16 9.05
C PHE A 152 3.89 10.30 8.07
N PHE A 153 2.56 10.44 8.06
CA PHE A 153 1.73 9.67 7.14
C PHE A 153 1.90 10.09 5.68
N MET A 154 2.14 11.38 5.40
CA MET A 154 2.46 11.88 4.05
C MET A 154 3.78 11.28 3.52
N ILE A 155 4.83 11.25 4.36
CA ILE A 155 6.11 10.64 4.00
C ILE A 155 5.94 9.14 3.68
N ILE A 156 5.18 8.41 4.50
CA ILE A 156 4.97 6.97 4.28
C ILE A 156 4.11 6.70 3.04
N SER A 157 3.09 7.51 2.79
CA SER A 157 2.24 7.33 1.60
C SER A 157 2.91 7.80 0.31
N GLY A 158 3.92 8.67 0.40
CA GLY A 158 4.54 9.31 -0.76
C GLY A 158 3.61 10.32 -1.46
N VAL A 159 2.72 10.96 -0.69
CA VAL A 159 1.71 11.94 -1.15
C VAL A 159 1.95 13.27 -0.45
#